data_AF-A0A336JFC1-F1
#
_entry.id   AF-A0A336JFC1-F1
#
_cell.length_a   1.000
_cell.length_b   1.000
_cell.length_c   1.000
_cell.angle_alpha   90.00
_cell.angle_beta   90.00
_cell.angle_gamma   90.00
#
_symmetry.space_group_name_H-M   'P 1'
#
loop_
_entity.id
_entity.type
_entity.pdbx_description
1 polymer ?
#
loop_
_entity_poly.entity_id
_entity_poly.type
_entity_poly.pdbx_seq_one_letter_code
_entity_poly.pdbx_strand_id
1 'polypeptide(L)'
;MFVGLQTWLLRSAGAVAQPASAIYVAIFNAAIGTGAFVGGQLIASAGLSEMVWLAAGIMVGSTLLIALLKAPLPGQIGAATAGA
;
A
#
# COMPACT_ATOMS: atom_id res chain seq x y z
N MET A 1 -1.18 -11.00 -2.31
CA MET A 1 -1.39 -9.93 -3.32
C MET A 1 -2.79 -10.10 -3.92
N PHE A 2 -3.71 -9.31 -3.38
CA PHE A 2 -5.13 -9.07 -3.67
C PHE A 2 -6.00 -10.11 -4.41
N VAL A 3 -6.36 -11.20 -3.71
CA VAL A 3 -7.53 -12.02 -4.08
C VAL A 3 -8.80 -11.17 -4.12
N GLY A 4 -8.98 -10.22 -3.19
CA GLY A 4 -10.15 -9.35 -3.14
C GLY A 4 -10.35 -8.46 -4.38
N LEU A 5 -9.28 -7.89 -4.95
CA LEU A 5 -9.36 -7.12 -6.20
C LEU A 5 -9.62 -8.04 -7.40
N GLN A 6 -9.01 -9.22 -7.42
CA GLN A 6 -9.25 -10.21 -8.48
C GLN A 6 -10.71 -10.72 -8.45
N THR A 7 -11.28 -10.93 -7.25
CA THR A 7 -12.69 -11.26 -7.07
C THR A 7 -13.62 -10.11 -7.48
N TRP A 8 -13.25 -8.86 -7.16
CA TRP A 8 -13.99 -7.68 -7.60
C TRP A 8 -13.94 -7.49 -9.12
N LEU A 9 -12.77 -7.70 -9.74
CA LEU A 9 -12.57 -7.63 -11.18
C LEU A 9 -13.38 -8.69 -11.93
N LEU A 10 -13.36 -9.95 -11.50
CA LEU A 10 -14.16 -11.02 -12.12
C LEU A 10 -15.67 -10.76 -11.95
N ARG A 11 -16.09 -10.23 -10.79
CA ARG A 11 -17.48 -9.83 -10.55
C ARG A 11 -17.91 -8.68 -11.47
N SER A 12 -17.03 -7.71 -11.72
CA SER A 12 -17.32 -6.54 -12.57
C SER A 12 -17.22 -6.84 -14.07
N ALA A 13 -16.49 -7.87 -14.49
CA ALA A 13 -16.20 -8.16 -15.90
C ALA A 13 -17.14 -9.20 -16.56
N GLY A 14 -17.87 -10.03 -15.80
CA GLY A 14 -18.76 -11.04 -16.37
C GLY A 14 -18.06 -11.96 -17.39
N ALA A 15 -18.55 -12.04 -18.63
CA ALA A 15 -18.04 -12.93 -19.68
C ALA A 15 -16.61 -12.61 -20.20
N VAL A 16 -16.01 -11.46 -19.84
CA VAL A 16 -14.64 -11.06 -20.23
C VAL A 16 -13.63 -11.11 -19.07
N ALA A 17 -13.92 -11.94 -18.07
CA ALA A 17 -13.05 -12.20 -16.92
C ALA A 17 -11.62 -12.66 -17.30
N GLN A 18 -11.47 -13.43 -18.38
CA GLN A 18 -10.19 -14.03 -18.75
C GLN A 18 -9.18 -12.98 -19.27
N PRO A 19 -9.54 -12.09 -20.22
CA PRO A 19 -8.69 -10.94 -20.61
C PRO A 19 -8.39 -9.97 -19.46
N ALA A 20 -9.38 -9.69 -18.60
CA ALA A 20 -9.21 -8.76 -17.49
C ALA A 20 -8.14 -9.25 -16.49
N SER A 21 -8.14 -10.55 -16.18
CA SER A 21 -7.12 -11.15 -15.31
C SER A 21 -5.72 -11.04 -15.91
N ALA A 22 -5.56 -11.12 -17.23
CA ALA A 22 -4.26 -11.00 -17.88
C ALA A 22 -3.70 -9.58 -17.74
N ILE A 23 -4.54 -8.55 -17.91
CA ILE A 23 -4.15 -7.15 -17.70
C ILE A 23 -3.77 -6.90 -16.24
N TYR A 24 -4.54 -7.43 -15.30
CA TYR A 24 -4.20 -7.32 -13.87
C TYR A 24 -2.82 -7.92 -13.58
N VAL A 25 -2.55 -9.14 -14.05
CA VAL A 25 -1.26 -9.81 -13.87
C VAL A 25 -0.13 -9.06 -14.57
N ALA A 26 -0.36 -8.48 -15.76
CA ALA A 26 0.63 -7.71 -16.48
C ALA A 26 1.02 -6.43 -15.72
N ILE A 27 0.04 -5.65 -15.25
CA ILE A 27 0.28 -4.43 -14.46
C ILE A 27 1.01 -4.77 -13.17
N PHE A 28 0.60 -5.85 -12.53
CA PHE A 28 1.19 -6.34 -11.30
C PHE A 28 2.66 -6.71 -11.46
N ASN A 29 2.98 -7.53 -12.46
CA ASN A 29 4.36 -7.92 -12.77
C ASN A 29 5.20 -6.71 -13.19
N ALA A 30 4.61 -5.77 -13.94
CA ALA A 30 5.28 -4.52 -14.29
C ALA A 30 5.62 -3.67 -13.04
N ALA A 31 4.71 -3.60 -12.06
CA ALA A 31 4.93 -2.88 -10.80
C ALA A 31 6.03 -3.55 -9.95
N ILE A 32 6.04 -4.89 -9.88
CA ILE A 32 7.12 -5.62 -9.19
C ILE A 32 8.46 -5.38 -9.90
N GLY A 33 8.49 -5.49 -11.23
CA GLY A 33 9.70 -5.27 -12.03
C GLY A 33 10.24 -3.85 -11.89
N THR A 34 9.38 -2.83 -11.94
CA THR A 34 9.79 -1.43 -11.72
C THR A 34 10.26 -1.19 -10.29
N GLY A 35 9.60 -1.78 -9.28
CA GLY A 35 10.06 -1.72 -7.89
C GLY A 35 11.45 -2.36 -7.70
N ALA A 36 11.69 -3.51 -8.32
CA ALA A 36 12.99 -4.18 -8.29
C ALA A 36 14.07 -3.40 -9.04
N PHE A 37 13.72 -2.78 -10.18
CA PHE A 37 14.64 -1.94 -10.95
C PHE A 37 15.06 -0.69 -10.16
N VAL A 38 14.09 0.06 -9.65
CA VAL A 38 14.35 1.27 -8.85
C VAL A 38 15.08 0.91 -7.55
N GLY A 39 14.67 -0.16 -6.86
CA GLY A 39 15.35 -0.64 -5.66
C GLY A 39 16.79 -1.09 -5.94
N GLY A 40 17.03 -1.81 -7.03
CA GLY A 40 18.37 -2.21 -7.46
C GLY A 40 19.26 -1.01 -7.80
N GLN A 41 18.70 0.01 -8.46
CA GLN A 41 19.43 1.23 -8.78
C GLN A 41 19.77 2.07 -7.53
N LEU A 42 18.88 2.07 -6.54
CA LEU A 42 19.14 2.64 -5.21
C LEU A 42 20.27 1.90 -4.48
N ILE A 43 20.26 0.56 -4.47
CA ILE A 43 21.36 -0.24 -3.88
C ILE A 43 22.68 0.03 -4.61
N ALA A 44 22.65 0.12 -5.95
CA ALA A 44 23.85 0.33 -6.74
C ALA A 44 24.50 1.71 -6.51
N SER A 45 23.71 2.73 -6.17
CA SER A 45 24.18 4.10 -5.97
C SER A 45 24.51 4.46 -4.52
N ALA A 46 23.72 3.96 -3.56
CA ALA A 46 23.84 4.32 -2.14
C ALA A 46 24.29 3.15 -1.25
N GLY A 47 24.34 1.93 -1.78
CA GLY A 47 24.65 0.72 -1.03
C GLY A 47 23.45 0.15 -0.26
N LEU A 48 23.58 -1.10 0.18
CA LEU A 48 22.50 -1.84 0.84
C LEU A 48 22.06 -1.21 2.18
N SER A 49 23.00 -0.59 2.91
CA SER A 49 22.75 0.04 4.22
C SER A 49 21.78 1.21 4.12
N GLU A 50 21.98 2.10 3.14
CA GLU A 50 21.11 3.26 2.91
C GLU A 50 19.71 2.83 2.47
N MET A 51 19.58 1.75 1.70
CA MET A 51 18.27 1.22 1.32
C MET A 51 17.45 0.76 2.54
N VAL A 52 18.09 0.16 3.54
CA VAL A 52 17.42 -0.30 4.78
C VAL A 52 16.92 0.89 5.60
N TRP A 53 17.72 1.97 5.68
CA TRP A 53 17.29 3.22 6.34
C TRP A 53 16.12 3.89 5.61
N LEU A 54 16.14 3.88 4.28
CA LEU A 54 15.06 4.43 3.46
C LEU A 54 13.76 3.63 3.65
N ALA A 55 13.85 2.30 3.69
CA ALA A 55 12.71 1.44 4.00
C ALA A 55 12.18 1.66 5.43
N ALA A 56 13.07 1.80 6.41
CA ALA A 56 12.70 2.14 7.79
C ALA A 56 12.01 3.51 7.86
N GLY A 57 12.50 4.50 7.14
CA GLY A 57 11.88 5.83 7.03
C GLY A 57 10.46 5.77 6.46
N ILE A 58 10.24 4.98 5.41
CA ILE A 58 8.91 4.78 4.82
C ILE A 58 7.96 4.11 5.82
N MET A 59 8.42 3.07 6.53
CA MET A 59 7.65 2.37 7.56
C MET A 59 7.24 3.31 8.70
N VAL A 60 8.20 4.09 9.21
CA VAL A 60 7.95 5.07 10.28
C VAL A 60 6.99 6.15 9.80
N GLY A 61 7.22 6.72 8.61
CA GLY A 61 6.35 7.74 8.03
C GLY A 61 4.91 7.25 7.84
N SER A 62 4.73 6.03 7.35
CA SER A 62 3.42 5.40 7.20
C SER A 62 2.73 5.19 8.55
N THR A 63 3.46 4.70 9.55
CA THR A 63 2.94 4.51 10.92
C THR A 63 2.55 5.84 11.55
N LEU A 64 3.36 6.89 11.35
CA LEU A 64 3.09 8.23 11.85
C LEU A 64 1.86 8.82 11.18
N LEU A 65 1.72 8.67 9.87
CA LEU A 65 0.56 9.12 9.11
C LEU A 65 -0.72 8.45 9.64
N ILE A 66 -0.68 7.14 9.90
CA ILE A 66 -1.80 6.41 10.50
C ILE A 66 -2.13 6.94 11.90
N ALA A 67 -1.10 7.19 12.74
CA ALA A 67 -1.30 7.74 14.06
C ALA A 67 -1.94 9.15 14.03
N LEU A 68 -1.53 9.99 13.07
CA LEU A 68 -2.09 11.32 12.85
C LEU A 68 -3.54 11.27 12.34
N LEU A 69 -3.87 10.35 11.43
CA LEU A 69 -5.26 10.13 11.00
C LEU A 69 -6.16 9.60 12.13
N LYS A 70 -5.58 8.92 13.12
CA LYS A 70 -6.28 8.36 14.28
C LYS A 70 -6.30 9.30 15.48
N ALA A 71 -5.79 10.53 15.33
CA ALA A 71 -5.95 11.59 16.33
C ALA A 71 -7.44 11.94 16.45
N PRO A 72 -8.07 11.78 17.63
CA PRO A 72 -9.45 12.17 17.81
C PRO A 72 -9.58 13.68 17.63
N LEU A 73 -10.59 14.12 16.88
CA LEU A 73 -10.96 15.53 16.82
C LEU A 73 -11.14 16.05 18.27
N PRO A 74 -10.59 17.23 18.64
CA PRO A 74 -10.64 17.79 20.01
C PRO A 74 -12.03 18.06 20.63
N GLY A 75 -13.11 17.50 20.06
CA GLY A 75 -14.48 17.61 20.55
C GLY A 75 -15.17 16.28 20.91
N GLN A 76 -14.56 15.11 20.67
CA GLN A 76 -15.22 13.81 20.91
C GLN A 76 -14.97 13.20 22.30
N ILE A 77 -14.00 13.74 23.05
CA ILE A 77 -13.69 13.29 24.43
C ILE A 77 -14.72 13.76 25.47
N GLY A 78 -15.55 14.77 25.17
CA GLY A 78 -16.59 15.28 26.07
C GLY A 78 -17.94 14.55 25.99
N ALA A 79 -18.23 13.86 24.88
CA ALA A 79 -19.50 13.16 24.70
C ALA A 79 -19.51 11.74 25.32
N ALA A 80 -18.33 11.11 25.46
CA ALA A 80 -18.21 9.74 25.97
C ALA A 80 -18.34 9.63 27.50
N THR A 81 -18.15 10.73 28.24
CA THR A 81 -18.19 10.77 29.72
C THR A 81 -19.50 11.32 30.28
N ALA A 82 -20.42 11.81 29.44
CA ALA A 82 -21.72 12.36 29.87
C ALA A 82 -22.86 11.33 29.91
N GLY A 83 -22.58 10.07 29.60
CA GLY A 83 -23.58 8.99 29.52
C GLY A 83 -23.34 7.81 30.47
N ALA A 84 -22.57 8.00 31.55
CA ALA A 84 -22.35 6.99 32.60
C ALA A 84 -23.16 7.30 33.86
#